data_AF-A0A2G2L1Y5-F1
#
_entry.id   AF-A0A2G2L1Y5-F1
#
_cell.length_a   1.000
_cell.length_b   1.000
_cell.length_c   1.000
_cell.angle_alpha   90.00
_cell.angle_beta   90.00
_cell.angle_gamma   90.00
#
_symmetry.space_group_name_H-M   'P 1'
#
loop_
_entity.id
_entity.type
_entity.pdbx_description
1 polymer ?
#
loop_
_entity_poly.entity_id
_entity_poly.type
_entity_poly.pdbx_seq_one_letter_code
_entity_poly.pdbx_strand_id
1 'polypeptide(L)'
;MNNKTRPIEFGKQDASYNAAGKIEGIRKLVDSFYQYMDSLEEAKIIRAMHPKDLTVSSDKLACFLSGWLGGPRLYSEKYGSISIPMIHKHLSVASKERDAWLLCMKHAANDQPYHESFRKYLLEQLFVPAERIRQVSK
;
A
#
# COMPACT_ATOMS: atom_id res chain seq x y z
N MET A 1 20.34 16.38 30.42
CA MET A 1 20.52 16.41 28.96
C MET A 1 19.17 16.15 28.31
N ASN A 2 18.50 17.20 27.82
CA ASN A 2 17.18 17.09 27.22
C ASN A 2 17.30 16.43 25.84
N ASN A 3 17.12 15.11 25.80
CA ASN A 3 17.04 14.38 24.54
C ASN A 3 15.67 14.69 23.91
N LYS A 4 15.57 15.85 23.24
CA LYS A 4 14.41 16.19 22.41
C LYS A 4 14.43 15.20 21.25
N THR A 5 13.72 14.08 21.39
CA THR A 5 13.39 13.19 20.27
C THR A 5 12.72 14.04 19.20
N ARG A 6 13.44 14.29 18.11
CA ARG A 6 12.89 14.99 16.94
C ARG A 6 11.64 14.22 16.48
N PRO A 7 10.55 14.91 16.09
CA PRO A 7 9.39 14.25 15.51
C PRO A 7 9.84 13.39 14.32
N ILE A 8 9.32 12.16 14.24
CA ILE A 8 9.58 11.30 13.08
C ILE A 8 8.96 11.98 11.86
N GLU A 9 9.79 12.27 10.86
CA GLU A 9 9.35 12.88 9.61
C GLU A 9 9.20 11.79 8.55
N PHE A 10 7.98 11.28 8.41
CA PHE A 10 7.66 10.27 7.40
C PHE A 10 7.89 10.80 5.98
N GLY A 11 8.26 9.92 5.06
CA GLY A 11 8.56 10.26 3.66
C GLY A 11 9.99 10.77 3.42
N LYS A 12 10.81 10.85 4.48
CA LYS A 12 12.24 11.12 4.36
C LYS A 12 13.06 9.87 4.66
N GLN A 13 14.02 9.59 3.78
CA GLN A 13 14.91 8.43 3.89
C GLN A 13 14.08 7.15 4.15
N ASP A 14 14.49 6.31 5.09
CA ASP A 14 13.82 5.05 5.44
C ASP A 14 12.85 5.18 6.63
N ALA A 15 12.49 6.41 7.04
CA ALA A 15 11.67 6.64 8.23
C ALA A 15 10.30 5.94 8.15
N SER A 16 9.63 6.02 7.00
CA SER A 16 8.34 5.34 6.79
C SER A 16 8.49 3.82 6.71
N TYR A 17 9.58 3.33 6.10
CA TYR A 17 9.89 1.90 6.02
C TYR A 17 10.13 1.32 7.42
N ASN A 18 10.88 2.03 8.27
CA ASN A 18 11.08 1.64 9.67
C ASN A 18 9.77 1.67 10.47
N ALA A 19 8.93 2.70 10.28
CA ALA A 19 7.62 2.80 10.94
C ALA A 19 6.65 1.69 10.51
N ALA A 20 6.75 1.19 9.28
CA ALA A 20 5.99 0.05 8.77
C ALA A 20 6.51 -1.31 9.26
N GLY A 21 7.51 -1.35 10.14
CA GLY A 21 8.12 -2.61 10.58
C GLY A 21 9.00 -3.28 9.53
N LYS A 22 9.57 -2.48 8.60
CA LYS A 22 10.41 -2.94 7.50
C LYS A 22 9.67 -3.96 6.61
N ILE A 23 10.38 -4.76 5.83
CA ILE A 23 9.76 -5.71 4.88
C ILE A 23 8.80 -6.70 5.55
N GLU A 24 9.12 -7.19 6.74
CA GLU A 24 8.26 -8.17 7.43
C GLU A 24 6.95 -7.54 7.94
N GLY A 25 6.98 -6.29 8.42
CA GLY A 25 5.77 -5.57 8.78
C GLY A 25 4.93 -5.18 7.55
N ILE A 26 5.59 -4.83 6.44
CA ILE A 26 4.92 -4.57 5.16
C ILE A 26 4.24 -5.84 4.62
N ARG A 27 4.87 -7.01 4.71
CA ARG A 27 4.24 -8.28 4.32
C ARG A 27 2.97 -8.55 5.12
N LYS A 28 3.03 -8.39 6.45
CA LYS A 28 1.85 -8.51 7.32
C LYS A 28 0.73 -7.55 6.96
N LEU A 29 1.08 -6.28 6.68
CA LEU A 29 0.13 -5.28 6.20
C LEU A 29 -0.55 -5.73 4.89
N VAL A 30 0.23 -6.23 3.93
CA VAL A 30 -0.28 -6.67 2.63
C VAL A 30 -1.13 -7.94 2.74
N ASP A 31 -0.76 -8.87 3.61
CA ASP A 31 -1.56 -10.07 3.89
C ASP A 31 -2.93 -9.68 4.47
N SER A 32 -2.96 -8.82 5.48
CA SER A 32 -4.22 -8.27 6.04
C SER A 32 -5.02 -7.50 4.97
N PHE A 33 -4.35 -6.71 4.12
CA PHE A 33 -4.99 -5.97 3.03
C PHE A 33 -5.75 -6.90 2.08
N TYR A 34 -5.13 -8.02 1.68
CA TYR A 34 -5.79 -9.00 0.81
C TYR A 34 -6.87 -9.81 1.53
N GLN A 35 -6.75 -10.07 2.84
CA GLN A 35 -7.82 -10.65 3.66
C GLN A 35 -9.07 -9.74 3.70
N TYR A 36 -8.89 -8.42 3.85
CA TYR A 36 -10.02 -7.48 3.78
C TYR A 36 -10.58 -7.38 2.36
N MET A 37 -9.73 -7.39 1.33
CA MET A 37 -10.20 -7.37 -0.05
C MET A 37 -11.07 -8.60 -0.38
N ASP A 38 -10.77 -9.77 0.20
CA ASP A 38 -11.51 -11.01 -0.02
C ASP A 38 -12.83 -11.07 0.78
N SER A 39 -12.93 -10.35 1.89
CA SER A 39 -14.06 -10.44 2.83
C SER A 39 -15.04 -9.27 2.79
N LEU A 40 -14.59 -8.05 2.44
CA LEU A 40 -15.45 -6.86 2.42
C LEU A 40 -16.36 -6.85 1.18
N GLU A 41 -17.65 -6.55 1.40
CA GLU A 41 -18.64 -6.41 0.33
C GLU A 41 -18.25 -5.30 -0.65
N GLU A 42 -17.76 -4.18 -0.11
CA GLU A 42 -17.31 -3.00 -0.84
C GLU A 42 -16.14 -3.32 -1.78
N ALA A 43 -15.34 -4.34 -1.44
CA ALA A 43 -14.15 -4.73 -2.16
C ALA A 43 -14.38 -5.81 -3.24
N LYS A 44 -15.58 -6.38 -3.35
CA LYS A 44 -15.87 -7.45 -4.32
C LYS A 44 -15.49 -7.10 -5.76
N ILE A 45 -15.74 -5.85 -6.17
CA ILE A 45 -15.44 -5.38 -7.52
C ILE A 45 -13.92 -5.40 -7.77
N ILE A 46 -13.13 -4.83 -6.86
CA ILE A 46 -11.67 -4.80 -6.99
C ILE A 46 -11.04 -6.19 -6.78
N ARG A 47 -11.66 -7.05 -5.96
CA ARG A 47 -11.23 -8.44 -5.78
C ARG A 47 -11.38 -9.25 -7.06
N ALA A 48 -12.45 -9.02 -7.82
CA ALA A 48 -12.70 -9.65 -9.12
C ALA A 48 -11.68 -9.23 -10.20
N MET A 49 -10.99 -8.10 -10.01
CA MET A 49 -9.89 -7.66 -10.90
C MET A 49 -8.57 -8.40 -10.63
N HIS A 50 -8.49 -9.18 -9.55
CA HIS A 50 -7.30 -9.92 -9.17
C HIS A 50 -7.43 -11.40 -9.52
N PRO A 51 -6.31 -12.12 -9.75
CA PRO A 51 -6.32 -13.57 -9.87
C PRO A 51 -6.90 -14.25 -8.62
N LYS A 52 -7.34 -15.51 -8.76
CA LYS A 52 -7.79 -16.31 -7.62
C LYS A 52 -6.66 -16.51 -6.61
N ASP A 53 -5.49 -16.90 -7.08
CA ASP A 53 -4.26 -16.99 -6.29
C ASP A 53 -3.61 -15.59 -6.19
N LEU A 54 -3.54 -15.08 -4.97
CA LEU A 54 -3.02 -13.76 -4.66
C LEU A 54 -1.52 -13.76 -4.32
N THR A 55 -0.84 -14.91 -4.32
CA THR A 55 0.56 -15.04 -3.89
C THR A 55 1.49 -14.04 -4.60
N VAL A 56 1.42 -13.96 -5.92
CA VAL A 56 2.26 -13.04 -6.70
C VAL A 56 1.82 -11.57 -6.54
N SER A 57 0.53 -11.32 -6.38
CA SER A 57 0.00 -9.96 -6.17
C SER A 57 0.43 -9.41 -4.80
N SER A 58 0.39 -10.24 -3.75
CA SER A 58 0.87 -9.93 -2.40
C SER A 58 2.37 -9.59 -2.43
N ASP A 59 3.20 -10.46 -3.03
CA ASP A 59 4.63 -10.20 -3.09
C ASP A 59 4.96 -8.92 -3.88
N LYS A 60 4.29 -8.69 -5.02
CA LYS A 60 4.44 -7.45 -5.80
C LYS A 60 4.09 -6.21 -4.97
N LEU A 61 2.97 -6.22 -4.25
CA LEU A 61 2.58 -5.07 -3.44
C LEU A 61 3.56 -4.84 -2.28
N ALA A 62 4.00 -5.89 -1.59
CA ALA A 62 4.97 -5.78 -0.51
C ALA A 62 6.33 -5.25 -1.00
N CYS A 63 6.84 -5.79 -2.11
CA CYS A 63 8.08 -5.33 -2.74
C CYS A 63 7.97 -3.88 -3.24
N PHE A 64 6.81 -3.47 -3.76
CA PHE A 64 6.55 -2.09 -4.14
C PHE A 64 6.59 -1.16 -2.93
N LEU A 65 5.84 -1.51 -1.87
CA LEU A 65 5.77 -0.70 -0.65
C LEU A 65 7.10 -0.60 0.08
N SER A 66 7.95 -1.64 0.02
CA SER A 66 9.33 -1.59 0.54
C SER A 66 10.10 -0.40 -0.04
N GLY A 67 10.16 -0.29 -1.36
CA GLY A 67 10.87 0.82 -2.02
C GLY A 67 10.13 2.16 -1.88
N TRP A 68 8.80 2.13 -1.97
CA TRP A 68 7.97 3.34 -1.91
C TRP A 68 8.03 4.03 -0.54
N LEU A 69 8.17 3.28 0.55
CA LEU A 69 8.34 3.80 1.91
C LEU A 69 9.79 4.16 2.26
N GLY A 70 10.72 4.06 1.30
CA GLY A 70 12.13 4.44 1.46
C GLY A 70 13.07 3.31 1.88
N GLY A 71 12.61 2.06 1.86
CA GLY A 71 13.44 0.87 2.05
C GLY A 71 14.08 0.36 0.74
N PRO A 72 14.56 -0.89 0.72
CA PRO A 72 15.14 -1.51 -0.48
C PRO A 72 14.16 -1.55 -1.65
N ARG A 73 14.67 -1.38 -2.89
CA ARG A 73 13.87 -1.32 -4.12
C ARG A 73 13.58 -2.71 -4.69
N LEU A 74 13.03 -3.57 -3.83
CA LEU A 74 12.79 -4.99 -4.10
C LEU A 74 11.93 -5.23 -5.35
N TYR A 75 10.98 -4.33 -5.64
CA TYR A 75 10.15 -4.47 -6.85
C TYR A 75 11.00 -4.40 -8.11
N SER A 76 11.84 -3.38 -8.25
CA SER A 76 12.68 -3.22 -9.44
C SER A 76 13.73 -4.32 -9.55
N GLU A 77 14.24 -4.81 -8.42
CA GLU A 77 15.22 -5.90 -8.37
C GLU A 77 14.62 -7.23 -8.85
N LYS A 78 13.36 -7.53 -8.49
CA LYS A 78 12.70 -8.81 -8.78
C LYS A 78 11.85 -8.81 -10.05
N TYR A 79 11.16 -7.70 -10.33
CA TYR A 79 10.13 -7.59 -11.38
C TYR A 79 10.45 -6.53 -12.44
N GLY A 80 11.52 -5.76 -12.26
CA GLY A 80 11.90 -4.66 -13.14
C GLY A 80 11.12 -3.37 -12.89
N SER A 81 11.41 -2.35 -13.70
CA SER A 81 10.81 -1.02 -13.57
C SER A 81 9.37 -0.99 -14.06
N ILE A 82 8.51 -0.28 -13.35
CA ILE A 82 7.10 -0.10 -13.70
C ILE A 82 6.65 1.35 -13.57
N SER A 83 5.62 1.70 -14.34
CA SER A 83 4.82 2.89 -14.10
C SER A 83 3.46 2.47 -13.55
N ILE A 84 3.22 2.76 -12.27
CA ILE A 84 2.03 2.32 -11.54
C ILE A 84 0.73 2.71 -12.26
N PRO A 85 0.50 3.97 -12.68
CA PRO A 85 -0.72 4.31 -13.39
C PRO A 85 -0.86 3.54 -14.71
N MET A 86 0.23 3.37 -15.46
CA MET A 86 0.20 2.72 -16.78
C MET A 86 -0.13 1.23 -16.71
N ILE A 87 0.40 0.51 -15.71
CA ILE A 87 0.07 -0.91 -15.56
C ILE A 87 -1.38 -1.13 -15.14
N HIS A 88 -2.06 -0.14 -14.53
CA HIS A 88 -3.47 -0.22 -14.14
C HIS A 88 -4.44 0.37 -15.18
N LYS A 89 -3.94 1.03 -16.24
CA LYS A 89 -4.74 1.71 -17.27
C LYS A 89 -5.79 0.81 -17.95
N HIS A 90 -5.56 -0.51 -17.98
CA HIS A 90 -6.48 -1.46 -18.60
C HIS A 90 -7.69 -1.80 -17.71
N LEU A 91 -7.63 -1.47 -16.42
CA LEU A 91 -8.73 -1.66 -15.46
C LEU A 91 -9.71 -0.49 -15.54
N SER A 92 -10.96 -0.75 -15.21
CA SER A 92 -11.94 0.31 -14.94
C SER A 92 -11.95 0.62 -13.46
N VAL A 93 -11.33 1.74 -13.08
CA VAL A 93 -11.17 2.18 -11.69
C VAL A 93 -11.81 3.55 -11.58
N ALA A 94 -13.02 3.60 -11.02
CA ALA A 94 -13.68 4.83 -10.64
C ALA A 94 -13.44 5.12 -9.14
N SER A 95 -14.12 6.14 -8.61
CA SER A 95 -13.98 6.52 -7.20
C SER A 95 -14.31 5.36 -6.26
N LYS A 96 -15.33 4.54 -6.61
CA LYS A 96 -15.75 3.40 -5.78
C LYS A 96 -14.65 2.37 -5.63
N GLU A 97 -13.97 2.01 -6.71
CA GLU A 97 -12.88 1.03 -6.71
C GLU A 97 -11.64 1.56 -5.97
N ARG A 98 -11.29 2.84 -6.19
CA ARG A 98 -10.24 3.53 -5.44
C ARG A 98 -10.53 3.52 -3.94
N ASP A 99 -11.75 3.89 -3.56
CA ASP A 99 -12.14 4.00 -2.16
C ASP A 99 -12.24 2.63 -1.48
N ALA A 100 -12.70 1.60 -2.20
CA ALA A 100 -12.67 0.22 -1.70
C ALA A 100 -11.24 -0.28 -1.45
N TRP A 101 -10.29 0.06 -2.33
CA TRP A 101 -8.88 -0.30 -2.14
C TRP A 101 -8.30 0.39 -0.90
N LEU A 102 -8.57 1.69 -0.75
CA LEU A 102 -8.14 2.47 0.41
C LEU A 102 -8.81 2.01 1.71
N LEU A 103 -10.06 1.55 1.65
CA LEU A 103 -10.78 0.97 2.78
C LEU A 103 -10.09 -0.31 3.27
N CYS A 104 -9.75 -1.23 2.36
CA CYS A 104 -9.00 -2.44 2.70
C CYS A 104 -7.66 -2.09 3.38
N MET A 105 -6.94 -1.11 2.83
CA MET A 105 -5.66 -0.67 3.40
C MET A 105 -5.82 0.01 4.77
N LYS A 106 -6.90 0.76 4.98
CA LYS A 106 -7.24 1.36 6.26
C LYS A 106 -7.47 0.31 7.33
N HIS A 107 -8.26 -0.72 7.03
CA HIS A 107 -8.48 -1.83 7.97
C HIS A 107 -7.17 -2.58 8.24
N ALA A 108 -6.41 -2.93 7.19
CA ALA A 108 -5.13 -3.61 7.34
C ALA A 108 -4.12 -2.82 8.19
N ALA A 109 -4.05 -1.50 8.01
CA ALA A 109 -3.17 -0.64 8.80
C ALA A 109 -3.62 -0.50 10.26
N ASN A 110 -4.92 -0.60 10.55
CA ASN A 110 -5.45 -0.57 11.92
C ASN A 110 -5.11 -1.83 12.70
N ASP A 111 -4.96 -2.98 12.03
CA ASP A 111 -4.56 -4.25 12.66
C ASP A 111 -3.07 -4.27 13.04
N GLN A 112 -2.28 -3.34 12.50
CA GLN A 112 -0.85 -3.25 12.80
C GLN A 112 -0.58 -2.41 14.05
N PRO A 113 0.51 -2.69 14.79
CA PRO A 113 0.94 -1.92 15.95
C PRO A 113 1.60 -0.58 15.55
N TYR A 114 1.06 0.11 14.55
CA TYR A 114 1.55 1.38 14.07
C TYR A 114 1.14 2.51 15.00
N HIS A 115 2.00 3.53 15.11
CA HIS A 115 1.60 4.79 15.73
C HIS A 115 0.50 5.46 14.89
N GLU A 116 -0.47 6.12 15.53
CA GLU A 116 -1.61 6.74 14.85
C GLU A 116 -1.17 7.73 13.77
N SER A 117 -0.15 8.55 14.06
CA SER A 117 0.40 9.50 13.09
C SER A 117 0.92 8.81 11.82
N PHE A 118 1.50 7.60 11.94
CA PHE A 118 1.97 6.85 10.78
C PHE A 118 0.79 6.27 9.98
N ARG A 119 -0.24 5.73 10.64
CA ARG A 119 -1.45 5.24 9.95
C ARG A 119 -2.11 6.34 9.12
N LYS A 120 -2.27 7.53 9.71
CA LYS A 120 -2.82 8.70 9.01
C LYS A 120 -1.97 9.08 7.81
N TYR A 121 -0.67 9.27 8.01
CA TYR A 121 0.27 9.57 6.94
C TYR A 121 0.22 8.54 5.81
N LEU A 122 0.24 7.25 6.13
CA LEU A 122 0.24 6.17 5.15
C LEU A 122 -0.98 6.23 4.24
N LEU A 123 -2.18 6.42 4.81
CA LEU A 123 -3.41 6.50 4.03
C LEU A 123 -3.49 7.77 3.17
N GLU A 124 -3.07 8.91 3.71
CA GLU A 124 -2.98 10.16 2.94
C GLU A 124 -2.03 10.02 1.75
N GLN A 125 -0.88 9.40 1.95
CA GLN A 125 0.10 9.21 0.87
C GLN A 125 -0.32 8.15 -0.14
N LEU A 126 -1.02 7.09 0.28
CA LEU A 126 -1.54 6.06 -0.64
C LEU A 126 -2.71 6.55 -1.49
N PHE A 127 -3.45 7.56 -1.03
CA PHE A 127 -4.48 8.21 -1.84
C PHE A 127 -3.91 8.79 -3.14
N VAL A 128 -2.71 9.38 -3.10
CA VAL A 128 -2.09 10.04 -4.26
C VAL A 128 -1.90 9.10 -5.46
N PRO A 129 -1.21 7.94 -5.35
CA PRO A 129 -1.11 7.01 -6.47
C PRO A 129 -2.45 6.34 -6.82
N ALA A 130 -3.33 6.06 -5.84
CA ALA A 130 -4.64 5.49 -6.10
C ALA A 130 -5.52 6.43 -6.96
N GLU A 131 -5.49 7.73 -6.66
CA GLU A 131 -6.17 8.76 -7.43
C GLU A 131 -5.58 8.92 -8.84
N ARG A 132 -4.25 8.83 -8.97
CA ARG A 132 -3.61 8.83 -10.30
C ARG A 132 -4.00 7.62 -11.14
N ILE A 133 -4.14 6.44 -10.53
CA ILE A 133 -4.66 5.24 -11.22
C ILE A 133 -6.08 5.53 -11.73
N ARG A 134 -6.98 6.00 -10.85
CA ARG A 134 -8.36 6.35 -11.21
C ARG A 134 -8.42 7.33 -12.40
N GLN A 135 -7.54 8.33 -12.44
CA GLN A 135 -7.52 9.35 -13.50
C GLN A 135 -7.08 8.82 -14.87
N VAL A 136 -6.28 7.74 -14.92
CA VAL A 136 -5.77 7.18 -16.19
C VAL A 136 -6.47 5.89 -16.61
N SER A 137 -7.22 5.27 -15.72
CA SER A 137 -8.04 4.08 -15.97
C SER A 137 -9.23 4.38 -16.89
N LYS A 138 -9.75 3.32 -17.52
CA LYS A 138 -10.81 3.40 -18.54
C LYS A 138 -12.21 3.55 -17.95
#